data_AF-A0A661BRW9-F1
#
_entry.id   AF-A0A661BRW9-F1
#
_cell.length_a   1.000
_cell.length_b   1.000
_cell.length_c   1.000
_cell.angle_alpha   90.00
_cell.angle_beta   90.00
_cell.angle_gamma   90.00
#
_symmetry.space_group_name_H-M   'P 1'
#
loop_
_entity.id
_entity.type
_entity.pdbx_description
1 polymer ?
#
loop_
_entity_poly.entity_id
_entity_poly.type
_entity_poly.pdbx_seq_one_letter_code
_entity_poly.pdbx_strand_id
1 'polypeptide(L)'
;MTYTQNSIDGWYIEPAYRFRAPGFIPGEIGIFTRYAEWDAIGGSGSNVPDGTYIQYESWHVGTNWWPHSNVAFKFDYQNESGDNRARVINDGFNLGLAYEF
;
A
#
# COMPACT_ATOMS: atom_id res chain seq x y z
N MET A 1 -1.43 -28.89 -13.35
CA MET A 1 -0.08 -28.31 -13.41
C MET A 1 -0.03 -27.19 -12.40
N THR A 2 0.96 -27.17 -11.51
CA THR A 2 1.17 -26.04 -10.59
C THR A 2 2.08 -25.05 -11.29
N TYR A 3 1.59 -23.85 -11.59
CA TYR A 3 2.43 -22.78 -12.12
C TYR A 3 3.22 -22.18 -10.96
N THR A 4 4.54 -22.32 -10.99
CA THR A 4 5.43 -21.69 -10.01
C THR A 4 5.81 -20.31 -10.48
N GLN A 5 5.60 -19.31 -9.62
CA GLN A 5 6.05 -17.96 -9.89
C GLN A 5 7.56 -17.86 -9.70
N ASN A 6 8.29 -17.70 -10.80
CA ASN A 6 9.75 -17.65 -10.80
C ASN A 6 10.31 -16.22 -10.65
N SER A 7 9.48 -15.19 -10.85
CA SER A 7 9.82 -13.78 -10.63
C SER A 7 8.57 -12.95 -10.33
N ILE A 8 8.68 -12.00 -9.41
CA ILE A 8 7.76 -10.87 -9.21
C ILE A 8 8.61 -9.62 -9.39
N ASP A 9 8.25 -8.79 -10.36
CA ASP A 9 8.96 -7.57 -10.68
C ASP A 9 8.00 -6.39 -10.55
N GLY A 10 8.48 -5.27 -10.00
CA GLY A 10 7.64 -4.12 -9.73
C GLY A 10 8.43 -2.91 -9.23
N TRP A 11 7.74 -1.79 -9.13
CA TRP A 11 8.30 -0.53 -8.67
C TRP A 11 7.27 0.23 -7.85
N TYR A 12 7.73 1.19 -7.05
CA TYR A 12 6.85 2.13 -6.38
C TYR A 12 7.51 3.49 -6.25
N ILE A 13 6.68 4.50 -6.07
CA ILE A 13 7.08 5.85 -5.68
C ILE A 13 6.23 6.30 -4.49
N GLU A 14 6.88 6.91 -3.51
CA GLU A 14 6.22 7.43 -2.31
C GLU A 14 6.76 8.82 -1.97
N PRO A 15 6.14 9.90 -2.49
CA PRO A 15 6.36 11.22 -1.92
C PRO A 15 5.76 11.27 -0.50
N ALA A 16 6.56 11.76 0.44
CA ALA A 16 6.16 11.95 1.81
C ALA A 16 6.69 13.28 2.37
N TYR A 17 5.93 13.89 3.26
CA TYR A 17 6.35 15.11 3.92
C TYR A 17 5.94 15.11 5.39
N ARG A 18 6.88 15.45 6.27
CA ARG A 18 6.71 15.51 7.72
C ARG A 18 6.85 16.95 8.20
N PHE A 19 5.94 17.37 9.07
CA PHE A 19 5.88 18.73 9.58
C PHE A 19 5.36 18.77 11.02
N ARG A 20 5.64 19.87 11.70
CA ARG A 20 5.18 20.09 13.07
C ARG A 20 3.66 20.19 13.09
N ALA A 21 3.05 19.48 14.03
CA ALA A 21 1.61 19.53 14.19
C ALA A 21 1.16 20.93 14.65
N PRO A 22 -0.07 21.37 14.32
CA PRO A 22 -0.64 22.62 14.83
C PRO A 22 -0.58 22.69 16.36
N GLY A 23 -0.49 23.89 16.95
CA GLY A 23 -0.20 24.06 18.39
C GLY A 23 -1.16 23.37 19.38
N PHE A 24 -2.32 22.91 18.94
CA PHE A 24 -3.28 22.13 19.74
C PHE A 24 -3.16 20.61 19.56
N ILE A 25 -2.33 20.13 18.63
CA ILE A 25 -2.01 18.71 18.40
C ILE A 25 -0.54 18.50 18.80
N PRO A 26 -0.21 17.56 19.70
CA PRO A 26 1.16 17.33 20.10
C PRO A 26 1.98 16.66 18.97
N GLY A 27 3.26 17.00 18.92
CA GLY A 27 4.26 16.33 18.10
C GLY A 27 4.25 16.72 16.63
N GLU A 28 4.36 15.72 15.77
CA GLU A 28 4.55 15.90 14.33
C GLU A 28 3.56 15.05 13.54
N ILE A 29 3.19 15.54 12.36
CA ILE A 29 2.29 14.86 11.42
C ILE A 29 3.08 14.66 10.13
N GLY A 30 2.82 13.55 9.45
CA GLY A 30 3.34 13.28 8.13
C GLY A 30 2.21 12.89 7.19
N ILE A 31 2.27 13.33 5.95
CA ILE A 31 1.39 12.87 4.88
C ILE A 31 2.21 12.10 3.86
N PHE A 32 1.59 11.11 3.23
CA PHE A 32 2.20 10.37 2.16
C PHE A 32 1.15 9.95 1.13
N THR A 33 1.61 9.75 -0.10
CA THR A 33 0.90 8.96 -1.09
C THR A 33 1.88 7.97 -1.69
N ARG A 34 1.42 6.77 -2.03
CA ARG A 34 2.24 5.75 -2.67
C ARG A 34 1.51 5.24 -3.89
N TYR A 35 2.23 5.19 -5.00
CA TYR A 35 1.82 4.41 -6.16
C TYR A 35 2.79 3.26 -6.36
N ALA A 36 2.27 2.07 -6.60
CA ALA A 36 3.05 0.87 -6.85
C ALA A 36 2.45 0.09 -8.03
N GLU A 37 3.32 -0.51 -8.83
CA GLU A 37 2.96 -1.47 -9.87
C GLU A 37 3.81 -2.71 -9.74
N TRP A 38 3.22 -3.88 -9.96
CA TRP A 38 3.97 -5.13 -10.02
C TRP A 38 3.32 -6.16 -10.94
N ASP A 39 4.12 -7.01 -11.54
CA ASP A 39 3.67 -8.14 -12.33
C ASP A 39 3.68 -9.40 -11.47
N ALA A 40 2.53 -10.08 -11.39
CA ALA A 40 2.46 -11.39 -10.75
C ALA A 40 1.62 -12.42 -11.51
N ILE A 41 1.88 -13.72 -11.27
CA ILE A 41 1.08 -14.78 -11.86
C ILE A 41 -0.34 -14.68 -11.30
N GLY A 42 -1.33 -14.66 -12.20
CA GLY A 42 -2.73 -14.68 -11.85
C GLY A 42 -3.07 -15.86 -10.95
N GLY A 43 -3.59 -15.53 -9.75
CA GLY A 43 -4.07 -16.52 -8.79
C GLY A 43 -5.47 -17.04 -9.11
N SER A 44 -5.82 -18.18 -8.50
CA SER A 44 -7.14 -18.79 -8.61
C SER A 44 -8.24 -17.83 -8.15
N GLY A 45 -9.20 -17.54 -9.04
CA GLY A 45 -10.28 -16.58 -8.82
C GLY A 45 -10.27 -15.38 -9.77
N SER A 46 -9.22 -15.25 -10.60
CA SER A 46 -9.15 -14.31 -11.71
C SER A 46 -9.79 -14.89 -12.99
N ASN A 47 -10.31 -14.06 -13.90
CA ASN A 47 -10.87 -14.50 -15.19
C ASN A 47 -9.76 -14.82 -16.22
N VAL A 48 -8.52 -14.95 -15.76
CA VAL A 48 -7.34 -15.18 -16.59
C VAL A 48 -6.84 -16.61 -16.39
N PRO A 49 -6.31 -17.25 -17.45
CA PRO A 49 -5.74 -18.59 -17.32
C PRO A 49 -4.64 -18.62 -16.26
N ASP A 50 -4.65 -19.65 -15.40
CA ASP A 50 -3.58 -19.91 -14.44
C ASP A 50 -2.21 -19.88 -15.15
N GLY A 51 -1.23 -19.23 -14.53
CA GLY A 51 0.12 -19.06 -15.12
C GLY A 51 0.30 -17.83 -16.00
N THR A 52 -0.76 -17.03 -16.22
CA THR A 52 -0.67 -15.75 -16.95
C THR A 52 -0.16 -14.66 -16.02
N TYR A 53 0.80 -13.85 -16.46
CA TYR A 53 1.22 -12.65 -15.74
C TYR A 53 0.17 -11.55 -15.85
N ILE A 54 -0.13 -10.93 -14.71
CA ILE A 54 -1.06 -9.82 -14.54
C ILE A 54 -0.28 -8.66 -13.93
N GLN A 55 -0.44 -7.48 -14.52
CA GLN A 55 -0.01 -6.23 -13.90
C GLN A 55 -1.03 -5.81 -12.86
N TYR A 56 -0.55 -5.55 -11.65
CA TYR A 56 -1.28 -5.03 -10.52
C TYR A 56 -0.84 -3.60 -10.24
N GLU A 57 -1.77 -2.79 -9.78
CA GLU A 57 -1.53 -1.41 -9.38
C GLU A 57 -2.10 -1.19 -7.99
N SER A 58 -1.42 -0.39 -7.18
CA SER A 58 -1.88 -0.02 -5.85
C SER A 58 -1.61 1.46 -5.57
N TRP A 59 -2.65 2.14 -5.13
CA TRP A 59 -2.61 3.53 -4.67
C TRP A 59 -2.92 3.57 -3.18
N HIS A 60 -2.03 4.19 -2.40
CA HIS A 60 -2.26 4.50 -1.01
C HIS A 60 -2.20 6.01 -0.77
N VAL A 61 -3.11 6.53 0.05
CA VAL A 61 -3.04 7.90 0.55
C VAL A 61 -3.24 7.87 2.06
N GLY A 62 -2.32 8.47 2.80
CA GLY A 62 -2.35 8.35 4.25
C GLY A 62 -1.62 9.42 5.03
N THR A 63 -1.70 9.27 6.35
CA THR A 63 -1.13 10.17 7.35
C THR A 63 -0.49 9.38 8.48
N ASN A 64 0.64 9.87 8.95
CA ASN A 64 1.33 9.42 10.14
C ASN A 64 1.24 10.49 11.24
N TRP A 65 1.14 10.09 12.50
CA TRP A 65 1.16 11.00 13.64
C TRP A 65 2.14 10.49 14.70
N TRP A 66 3.07 11.35 15.09
CA TRP A 66 4.08 11.10 16.12
C TRP A 66 3.85 12.04 17.31
N PRO A 67 2.93 11.73 18.24
CA PRO A 67 2.69 12.56 19.42
C PRO A 67 3.86 12.54 20.40
N HIS A 68 4.71 11.51 20.35
CA HIS A 68 5.87 11.32 21.18
C HIS A 68 7.00 10.67 20.36
N SER A 69 8.26 10.80 20.78
CA SER A 69 9.42 10.20 20.10
C SER A 69 9.35 8.68 19.96
N ASN A 70 8.53 8.04 20.79
CA ASN A 70 8.43 6.57 20.92
C ASN A 70 7.08 6.04 20.42
N VAL A 71 6.17 6.90 19.94
CA VAL A 71 4.81 6.51 19.55
C VAL A 71 4.54 6.99 18.14
N ALA A 72 4.07 6.09 17.28
CA ALA A 72 3.61 6.44 15.94
C ALA A 72 2.23 5.82 15.67
N PHE A 73 1.35 6.60 15.05
CA PHE A 73 0.10 6.13 14.47
C PHE A 73 0.15 6.29 12.96
N LYS A 74 -0.50 5.38 12.23
CA LYS A 74 -0.62 5.45 10.78
C LYS A 74 -2.06 5.17 10.37
N PHE A 75 -2.57 5.98 9.44
CA PHE A 75 -3.89 5.84 8.85
C PHE A 75 -3.74 5.96 7.34
N ASP A 76 -4.26 5.02 6.58
CA ASP A 76 -4.27 5.13 5.12
C ASP A 76 -5.48 4.49 4.47
N TYR A 77 -5.85 5.04 3.32
CA TYR A 77 -6.78 4.44 2.39
C TYR A 77 -5.97 3.82 1.25
N GLN A 78 -6.36 2.62 0.85
CA GLN A 78 -5.74 1.81 -0.18
C GLN A 78 -6.79 1.48 -1.25
N ASN A 79 -6.40 1.60 -2.51
CA ASN A 79 -7.16 1.15 -3.66
C ASN A 79 -6.23 0.29 -4.53
N GLU A 80 -6.67 -0.92 -4.87
CA GLU A 80 -5.90 -1.84 -5.70
C GLU A 80 -6.71 -2.26 -6.92
N SER A 81 -6.02 -2.31 -8.05
CA SER A 81 -6.55 -2.77 -9.32
C SER A 81 -5.56 -3.75 -9.98
N GLY A 82 -6.05 -4.46 -10.99
CA GLY A 82 -5.19 -5.15 -11.95
C GLY A 82 -5.65 -4.80 -13.36
N ASP A 83 -4.85 -5.14 -14.39
CA ASP A 83 -5.28 -5.01 -15.79
C ASP A 83 -6.68 -5.65 -15.95
N ASN A 84 -7.47 -5.18 -16.92
CA ASN A 84 -8.88 -5.50 -17.21
C ASN A 84 -9.25 -6.99 -17.23
N ARG A 85 -8.25 -7.86 -17.20
CA ARG A 85 -8.34 -9.32 -17.16
C ARG A 85 -8.45 -9.88 -15.74
N ALA A 86 -8.07 -9.08 -14.74
CA ALA A 86 -8.01 -9.43 -13.33
C ALA A 86 -9.00 -8.58 -12.53
N ARG A 87 -9.95 -9.22 -11.85
CA ARG A 87 -10.78 -8.54 -10.86
C ARG A 87 -10.01 -8.48 -9.55
N VAL A 88 -9.38 -7.34 -9.29
CA VAL A 88 -8.78 -7.02 -8.00
C VAL A 88 -9.73 -6.03 -7.33
N ILE A 89 -10.33 -6.40 -6.21
CA ILE A 89 -11.16 -5.49 -5.40
C ILE A 89 -10.62 -5.62 -3.98
N ASN A 90 -9.57 -4.87 -3.69
CA ASN A 90 -8.97 -4.78 -2.36
C ASN A 90 -8.88 -3.30 -1.96
N ASP A 91 -10.03 -2.63 -1.98
CA ASP A 91 -10.13 -1.29 -1.41
C ASP A 91 -10.22 -1.41 0.11
N GLY A 92 -9.37 -0.68 0.82
CA GLY A 92 -9.19 -0.88 2.25
C GLY A 92 -8.88 0.40 3.01
N PHE A 93 -9.24 0.40 4.30
CA PHE A 93 -8.75 1.37 5.27
C PHE A 93 -7.84 0.66 6.25
N ASN A 94 -6.64 1.20 6.45
CA ASN A 94 -5.62 0.64 7.31
C ASN A 94 -5.38 1.55 8.53
N LEU A 95 -5.20 0.93 9.69
CA LEU A 95 -4.85 1.58 10.95
C LEU A 95 -3.67 0.85 11.60
N GLY A 96 -2.60 1.60 11.89
CA GLY A 96 -1.39 1.10 12.54
C GLY A 96 -1.02 1.89 13.79
N LEU A 97 -0.44 1.18 14.76
CA LEU A 97 0.19 1.70 15.97
C LEU A 97 1.59 1.10 16.06
N ALA A 98 2.59 1.93 16.36
CA ALA A 98 3.95 1.48 16.68
C ALA A 98 4.43 2.13 17.99
N TYR A 99 5.19 1.35 18.76
CA TYR A 99 5.84 1.78 19.98
C TYR A 99 7.27 1.20 20.06
N GLU A 100 8.23 2.01 20.49
CA GLU A 100 9.65 1.64 20.60
C GLU A 100 10.22 2.07 21.96
N PHE A 101 11.13 1.27 22.55
CA PHE A 101 11.70 1.46 23.89
C PHE A 101 13.22 1.57 23.90
#